data_AF-A0A1H0W5G3-F1
#
_entry.id   AF-A0A1H0W5G3-F1
#
_cell.length_a   1.000
_cell.length_b   1.000
_cell.length_c   1.000
_cell.angle_alpha   90.00
_cell.angle_beta   90.00
_cell.angle_gamma   90.00
#
_symmetry.space_group_name_H-M   'P 1'
#
loop_
_entity.id
_entity.type
_entity.pdbx_description
1 polymer ?
#
loop_
_entity_poly.entity_id
_entity_poly.type
_entity_poly.pdbx_seq_one_letter_code
_entity_poly.pdbx_strand_id
1 'polypeptide(L)'
;MNTDIRIAVSFRGNRKRKKLALLLGPGATDYLLDLWIGVAMSNPTGMLVAWDEHDIALEAGWQKDSKEFVDALMKVGFLEINDDGVYQLHDWEDHQGYVIHAQDRRERAKKAAAARWEKKKNDKKQEDNAKGKQDACVEQCKEHADSNAPTPTPTPIPTPIVTDYCPEPSEEVAEPEATDEPVESPVLVFPLIPRDGDFPVLQKDIDEWQETFPGIDVLQVLKRARQWSIDNPKRRKTKAGIRNHISTWLSKEQNKARAAPGSVPHGKVNCEICQYNQRAPCKNLNKEGFDKERCDSYKPIAN
;
A
#
# COMPACT_ATOMS: atom_id res chain seq x y z
N MET A 1 -21.72 -8.49 7.81
CA MET A 1 -22.15 -7.10 7.63
C MET A 1 -20.94 -6.20 7.79
N ASN A 2 -20.87 -5.12 7.03
CA ASN A 2 -19.83 -4.11 7.22
C ASN A 2 -20.02 -3.42 8.57
N THR A 3 -18.92 -3.14 9.26
CA THR A 3 -18.91 -2.50 10.58
C THR A 3 -18.61 -1.01 10.52
N ASP A 4 -18.02 -0.56 9.42
CA ASP A 4 -17.56 0.81 9.22
C ASP A 4 -17.51 1.17 7.73
N ILE A 5 -17.67 2.45 7.43
CA ILE A 5 -17.38 3.07 6.14
C ILE A 5 -16.18 4.01 6.28
N ARG A 6 -15.45 4.27 5.19
CA ARG A 6 -14.28 5.15 5.21
C ARG A 6 -14.61 6.48 4.56
N ILE A 7 -14.49 7.56 5.33
CA ILE A 7 -14.74 8.92 4.84
C ILE A 7 -13.40 9.63 4.65
N ALA A 8 -13.15 10.11 3.44
CA ALA A 8 -11.94 10.88 3.14
C ALA A 8 -11.93 12.20 3.94
N VAL A 9 -10.77 12.59 4.48
CA VAL A 9 -10.63 13.84 5.25
C VAL A 9 -10.97 15.10 4.42
N SER A 10 -10.79 15.01 3.10
CA SER A 10 -11.17 16.06 2.14
C SER A 10 -12.69 16.28 2.07
N PHE A 11 -13.50 15.32 2.54
CA PHE A 11 -14.96 15.42 2.57
C PHE A 11 -15.44 16.63 3.38
N ARG A 12 -14.71 17.01 4.45
CA ARG A 12 -15.02 18.20 5.27
C ARG A 12 -15.21 19.46 4.43
N GLY A 13 -14.36 19.65 3.41
CA GLY A 13 -14.34 20.83 2.55
C GLY A 13 -14.92 20.63 1.15
N ASN A 14 -15.49 19.46 0.86
CA ASN A 14 -15.86 19.04 -0.49
C ASN A 14 -16.93 19.98 -1.10
N ARG A 15 -16.72 20.37 -2.37
CA ARG A 15 -17.63 21.24 -3.11
C ARG A 15 -19.00 20.60 -3.34
N LYS A 16 -19.05 19.31 -3.66
CA LYS A 16 -20.29 18.53 -3.82
C LYS A 16 -21.10 18.59 -2.51
N ARG A 17 -20.46 18.31 -1.37
CA ARG A 17 -21.09 18.39 -0.03
C ARG A 17 -21.70 19.77 0.26
N LYS A 18 -20.96 20.85 -0.01
CA LYS A 18 -21.45 22.22 0.20
C LYS A 18 -22.62 22.56 -0.72
N LYS A 19 -22.57 22.13 -1.99
CA LYS A 19 -23.68 22.31 -2.93
C LYS A 19 -24.94 21.58 -2.46
N LEU A 20 -24.80 20.35 -1.94
CA LEU A 20 -25.93 19.60 -1.41
C LEU A 20 -26.61 20.34 -0.25
N ALA A 21 -25.83 20.88 0.69
CA ALA A 21 -26.35 21.70 1.79
C ALA A 21 -27.00 23.01 1.33
N LEU A 22 -26.60 23.56 0.17
CA LEU A 22 -27.26 24.73 -0.41
C LEU A 22 -28.60 24.38 -1.08
N LEU A 23 -28.76 23.16 -1.59
CA LEU A 23 -29.99 22.71 -2.25
C LEU A 23 -31.05 22.28 -1.23
N LEU A 24 -30.66 21.42 -0.28
CA LEU A 24 -31.61 20.78 0.66
C LEU A 24 -31.66 21.45 2.03
N GLY A 25 -30.74 22.39 2.29
CA GLY A 25 -30.62 23.14 3.53
C GLY A 25 -29.58 22.60 4.52
N PRO A 26 -29.46 23.26 5.68
CA PRO A 26 -28.61 22.80 6.78
C PRO A 26 -28.99 21.38 7.21
N GLY A 27 -27.99 20.52 7.48
CA GLY A 27 -28.23 19.11 7.84
C GLY A 27 -28.28 18.14 6.66
N ALA A 28 -28.29 18.61 5.40
CA ALA A 28 -28.31 17.74 4.22
C ALA A 28 -27.16 16.72 4.14
N THR A 29 -26.03 17.02 4.78
CA THR A 29 -24.90 16.08 4.84
C THR A 29 -25.25 14.86 5.68
N ASP A 30 -26.04 15.02 6.74
CA ASP A 30 -26.28 13.96 7.71
C ASP A 30 -27.09 12.84 7.04
N TYR A 31 -28.12 13.20 6.27
CA TYR A 31 -28.87 12.26 5.41
C TYR A 31 -28.00 11.55 4.37
N LEU A 32 -27.00 12.25 3.79
CA LEU A 32 -26.05 11.61 2.87
C LEU A 32 -25.18 10.57 3.59
N LEU A 33 -24.76 10.86 4.82
CA LEU A 33 -23.98 9.93 5.62
C LEU A 33 -24.82 8.72 6.04
N ASP A 34 -26.07 8.94 6.46
CA ASP A 34 -27.00 7.87 6.83
C ASP A 34 -27.28 6.96 5.63
N LEU A 35 -27.50 7.54 4.44
CA LEU A 35 -27.61 6.77 3.19
C LEU A 35 -26.37 5.91 2.93
N TRP A 36 -25.15 6.48 3.04
CA TRP A 36 -23.92 5.71 2.83
C TRP A 36 -23.75 4.58 3.84
N ILE A 37 -24.12 4.81 5.11
CA ILE A 37 -24.08 3.78 6.16
C ILE A 37 -25.08 2.66 5.83
N GLY A 38 -26.31 3.03 5.49
CA GLY A 38 -27.37 2.11 5.12
C GLY A 38 -26.99 1.25 3.91
N VAL A 39 -26.51 1.88 2.83
CA VAL A 39 -26.04 1.18 1.62
C VAL A 39 -24.86 0.27 1.92
N ALA A 40 -23.89 0.68 2.75
CA ALA A 40 -22.78 -0.22 3.12
C ALA A 40 -23.25 -1.47 3.89
N MET A 41 -24.39 -1.40 4.55
CA MET A 41 -25.00 -2.48 5.31
C MET A 41 -25.84 -3.42 4.43
N SER A 42 -26.69 -2.86 3.57
CA SER A 42 -27.66 -3.59 2.75
C SER A 42 -27.15 -3.91 1.34
N ASN A 43 -26.48 -2.97 0.68
CA ASN A 43 -25.99 -3.04 -0.70
C ASN A 43 -24.50 -2.65 -0.80
N PRO A 44 -23.57 -3.50 -0.31
CA PRO A 44 -22.14 -3.14 -0.21
C PRO A 44 -21.46 -2.76 -1.53
N THR A 45 -22.01 -3.19 -2.66
CA THR A 45 -21.52 -2.88 -4.02
C THR A 45 -21.81 -1.42 -4.42
N GLY A 46 -22.72 -0.73 -3.74
CA GLY A 46 -23.14 0.64 -4.08
C GLY A 46 -24.18 0.72 -5.21
N MET A 47 -24.60 -0.43 -5.76
CA MET A 47 -25.71 -0.52 -6.71
C MET A 47 -27.02 -0.70 -5.95
N LEU A 48 -27.98 0.18 -6.17
CA LEU A 48 -29.27 0.21 -5.50
C LEU A 48 -30.33 -0.48 -6.37
N VAL A 49 -30.12 -1.78 -6.60
CA VAL A 49 -31.01 -2.58 -7.43
C VAL A 49 -32.40 -2.64 -6.80
N ALA A 50 -33.42 -2.34 -7.60
CA ALA A 50 -34.84 -2.33 -7.19
C ALA A 50 -35.17 -1.28 -6.11
N TRP A 51 -34.36 -0.24 -5.95
CA TRP A 51 -34.70 0.91 -5.10
C TRP A 51 -35.34 1.99 -5.96
N ASP A 52 -36.49 2.49 -5.53
CA ASP A 52 -37.09 3.70 -6.09
C ASP A 52 -36.62 4.96 -5.34
N GLU A 53 -37.09 6.14 -5.76
CA GLU A 53 -36.71 7.38 -5.08
C GLU A 53 -37.14 7.41 -3.61
N HIS A 54 -38.25 6.73 -3.29
CA HIS A 54 -38.81 6.66 -1.94
C HIS A 54 -37.95 5.78 -1.04
N ASP A 55 -37.50 4.62 -1.52
CA ASP A 55 -36.58 3.73 -0.81
C ASP A 55 -35.26 4.44 -0.46
N ILE A 56 -34.70 5.19 -1.42
CA ILE A 56 -33.46 5.96 -1.21
C ILE A 56 -33.67 7.03 -0.14
N ALA A 57 -34.79 7.76 -0.20
CA ALA A 57 -35.11 8.78 0.80
C ALA A 57 -35.36 8.17 2.18
N LEU A 58 -36.04 7.02 2.25
CA LEU A 58 -36.34 6.31 3.48
C LEU A 58 -35.06 5.81 4.16
N GLU A 59 -34.15 5.19 3.41
CA GLU A 59 -32.86 4.72 3.93
C GLU A 59 -32.03 5.90 4.46
N ALA A 60 -32.04 7.03 3.75
CA ALA A 60 -31.36 8.25 4.17
C ALA A 60 -32.01 8.94 5.38
N GLY A 61 -33.22 8.54 5.79
CA GLY A 61 -34.01 9.23 6.82
C GLY A 61 -34.59 10.57 6.37
N TRP A 62 -34.70 10.81 5.06
CA TRP A 62 -35.28 12.03 4.49
C TRP A 62 -36.81 11.99 4.52
N GLN A 63 -37.43 12.95 5.21
CA GLN A 63 -38.88 12.94 5.48
C GLN A 63 -39.69 13.89 4.59
N LYS A 64 -39.04 14.66 3.70
CA LYS A 64 -39.74 15.56 2.77
C LYS A 64 -39.99 14.84 1.44
N ASP A 65 -40.09 15.60 0.36
CA ASP A 65 -40.25 15.02 -0.98
C ASP A 65 -39.03 14.17 -1.34
N SER A 66 -39.28 12.88 -1.61
CA SER A 66 -38.27 11.91 -2.00
C SER A 66 -37.60 12.30 -3.33
N LYS A 67 -38.39 12.87 -4.26
CA LYS A 67 -37.87 13.30 -5.56
C LYS A 67 -36.87 14.45 -5.42
N GLU A 68 -37.18 15.44 -4.59
CA GLU A 68 -36.29 16.57 -4.29
C GLU A 68 -34.91 16.09 -3.80
N PHE A 69 -34.89 15.08 -2.91
CA PHE A 69 -33.65 14.52 -2.36
C PHE A 69 -32.81 13.83 -3.43
N VAL A 70 -33.43 12.92 -4.19
CA VAL A 70 -32.75 12.15 -5.24
C VAL A 70 -32.25 13.06 -6.36
N ASP A 71 -33.08 14.02 -6.82
CA ASP A 71 -32.70 15.00 -7.83
C ASP A 71 -31.51 15.85 -7.35
N ALA A 72 -31.47 16.23 -6.07
CA ALA A 72 -30.35 16.96 -5.51
C ALA A 72 -29.05 16.12 -5.46
N LEU A 73 -29.14 14.84 -5.08
CA LEU A 73 -27.99 13.92 -5.09
C LEU A 73 -27.44 13.70 -6.50
N MET A 74 -28.32 13.51 -7.48
CA MET A 74 -27.95 13.39 -8.89
C MET A 74 -27.30 14.67 -9.42
N LYS A 75 -27.93 15.82 -9.19
CA LYS A 75 -27.43 17.12 -9.65
C LYS A 75 -26.05 17.48 -9.07
N VAL A 76 -25.75 17.00 -7.87
CA VAL A 76 -24.47 17.22 -7.20
C VAL A 76 -23.42 16.15 -7.58
N GLY A 77 -23.86 15.01 -8.14
CA GLY A 77 -23.03 13.89 -8.53
C GLY A 77 -22.61 13.01 -7.36
N PHE A 78 -23.52 12.78 -6.40
CA PHE A 78 -23.38 11.75 -5.37
C PHE A 78 -24.15 10.47 -5.72
N LEU A 79 -25.14 10.58 -6.60
CA LEU A 79 -25.93 9.48 -7.14
C LEU A 79 -25.95 9.59 -8.66
N GLU A 80 -26.01 8.47 -9.35
CA GLU A 80 -26.17 8.41 -10.80
C GLU A 80 -27.04 7.22 -11.19
N ILE A 81 -27.46 7.18 -12.45
CA ILE A 81 -28.23 6.08 -13.02
C ILE A 81 -27.35 5.40 -14.06
N ASN A 82 -27.23 4.08 -13.96
CA ASN A 82 -26.48 3.28 -14.92
C ASN A 82 -27.23 3.11 -16.25
N ASP A 83 -26.55 2.54 -17.25
CA ASP A 83 -27.15 2.21 -18.54
C ASP A 83 -28.40 1.31 -18.41
N ASP A 84 -28.47 0.50 -17.35
CA ASP A 84 -29.60 -0.39 -17.03
C ASP A 84 -30.77 0.32 -16.30
N GLY A 85 -30.67 1.64 -16.07
CA GLY A 85 -31.71 2.40 -15.36
C GLY A 85 -31.68 2.24 -13.83
N VAL A 86 -30.65 1.62 -13.27
CA VAL A 86 -30.49 1.39 -11.82
C VAL A 86 -29.71 2.53 -11.18
N TYR A 87 -30.16 2.97 -10.00
CA TYR A 87 -29.43 3.95 -9.19
C TYR A 87 -28.14 3.36 -8.63
N GLN A 88 -27.04 4.12 -8.70
CA GLN A 88 -25.79 3.77 -8.03
C GLN A 88 -25.15 4.99 -7.37
N LEU A 89 -24.40 4.73 -6.29
CA LEU A 89 -23.58 5.74 -5.65
C LEU A 89 -22.33 6.03 -6.50
N HIS A 90 -22.15 7.29 -6.85
CA HIS A 90 -21.07 7.73 -7.73
C HIS A 90 -19.69 7.51 -7.09
N ASP A 91 -18.76 6.92 -7.86
CA ASP A 91 -17.41 6.54 -7.43
C ASP A 91 -17.38 5.67 -6.14
N TRP A 92 -18.44 4.90 -5.85
CA TRP A 92 -18.53 4.15 -4.59
C TRP A 92 -17.40 3.14 -4.42
N GLU A 93 -17.06 2.39 -5.47
CA GLU A 93 -16.00 1.39 -5.43
C GLU A 93 -14.62 2.01 -5.11
N ASP A 94 -14.31 3.13 -5.74
CA ASP A 94 -13.06 3.86 -5.51
C ASP A 94 -12.95 4.38 -4.07
N HIS A 95 -14.07 4.81 -3.48
CA HIS A 95 -14.08 5.36 -2.13
C HIS A 95 -14.26 4.28 -1.04
N GLN A 96 -14.90 3.16 -1.37
CA GLN A 96 -15.32 2.13 -0.42
C GLN A 96 -14.83 0.72 -0.76
N GLY A 97 -13.68 0.58 -1.42
CA GLY A 97 -13.04 -0.74 -1.62
C GLY A 97 -12.85 -1.55 -0.32
N TYR A 98 -12.81 -0.90 0.84
CA TYR A 98 -12.83 -1.59 2.14
C TYR A 98 -14.14 -2.35 2.40
N VAL A 99 -15.27 -1.74 2.05
CA VAL A 99 -16.65 -2.26 2.19
C VAL A 99 -16.87 -3.40 1.18
N ILE A 100 -16.46 -3.21 -0.08
CA ILE A 100 -16.61 -4.21 -1.14
C ILE A 100 -15.80 -5.48 -0.82
N HIS A 101 -14.52 -5.34 -0.47
CA HIS A 101 -13.66 -6.49 -0.19
C HIS A 101 -13.72 -6.96 1.27
N ALA A 102 -14.74 -6.58 2.03
CA ALA A 102 -14.84 -6.94 3.45
C ALA A 102 -14.91 -8.47 3.68
N GLN A 103 -15.62 -9.19 2.82
CA GLN A 103 -15.71 -10.64 2.88
C GLN A 103 -14.34 -11.30 2.63
N ASP A 104 -13.69 -10.95 1.51
CA ASP A 104 -12.36 -11.46 1.18
C ASP A 104 -11.34 -11.21 2.29
N ARG A 105 -11.33 -10.01 2.87
CA ARG A 105 -10.43 -9.66 3.96
C ARG A 105 -10.72 -10.49 5.20
N ARG A 106 -12.00 -10.71 5.54
CA ARG A 106 -12.42 -11.56 6.66
C ARG A 106 -11.98 -13.01 6.46
N GLU A 107 -12.11 -13.54 5.26
CA GLU A 107 -11.68 -14.90 4.94
C GLU A 107 -10.17 -15.05 4.98
N ARG A 108 -9.43 -14.11 4.40
CA ARG A 108 -7.96 -14.07 4.52
C ARG A 108 -7.51 -14.01 5.97
N ALA A 109 -8.18 -13.20 6.81
CA ALA A 109 -7.89 -13.11 8.24
C ALA A 109 -8.18 -14.43 8.98
N LYS A 110 -9.31 -15.08 8.70
CA LYS A 110 -9.64 -16.42 9.25
C LYS A 110 -8.61 -17.46 8.84
N LYS A 111 -8.24 -17.51 7.57
CA LYS A 111 -7.22 -18.44 7.04
C LYS A 111 -5.85 -18.20 7.69
N ALA A 112 -5.44 -16.94 7.81
CA ALA A 112 -4.19 -16.57 8.48
C ALA A 112 -4.22 -16.92 9.98
N ALA A 113 -5.34 -16.72 10.66
CA ALA A 113 -5.51 -17.10 12.05
C ALA A 113 -5.41 -18.62 12.21
N ALA A 114 -6.14 -19.39 11.40
CA ALA A 114 -6.10 -20.86 11.40
C ALA A 114 -4.66 -21.37 11.19
N ALA A 115 -3.93 -20.83 10.21
CA ALA A 115 -2.54 -21.19 9.98
C ALA A 115 -1.63 -20.90 11.20
N ARG A 116 -1.85 -19.78 11.90
CA ARG A 116 -1.11 -19.47 13.14
C ARG A 116 -1.43 -20.44 14.28
N TRP A 117 -2.69 -20.81 14.44
CA TRP A 117 -3.13 -21.79 15.44
C TRP A 117 -2.57 -23.18 15.15
N GLU A 118 -2.59 -23.62 13.89
CA GLU A 118 -1.99 -24.89 13.48
C GLU A 118 -0.49 -24.92 13.71
N LYS A 119 0.23 -23.84 13.36
CA LYS A 119 1.67 -23.75 13.65
C LYS A 119 1.95 -23.87 15.14
N LYS A 120 1.22 -23.12 15.99
CA LYS A 120 1.37 -23.19 17.45
C LYS A 120 1.06 -24.58 18.01
N LYS A 121 0.07 -25.28 17.46
CA LYS A 121 -0.27 -26.66 17.84
C LYS A 121 0.84 -27.63 17.45
N ASN A 122 1.44 -27.45 16.28
CA ASN A 122 2.54 -28.29 15.81
C ASN A 122 3.83 -28.04 16.59
N ASP A 123 4.13 -26.78 16.91
CA ASP A 123 5.27 -26.39 17.76
C ASP A 123 5.14 -27.01 19.16
N LYS A 124 3.94 -26.95 19.76
CA LYS A 124 3.66 -27.60 21.05
C LYS A 124 3.78 -29.13 20.98
N LYS A 125 3.30 -29.75 19.90
CA LYS A 125 3.44 -31.20 19.68
C LYS A 125 4.90 -31.62 19.49
N GLN A 126 5.73 -30.77 18.89
CA GLN A 126 7.17 -31.01 18.80
C GLN A 126 7.88 -30.86 20.15
N GLU A 127 7.52 -29.86 20.96
CA GLU A 127 8.03 -29.72 22.34
C GLU A 127 7.65 -30.91 23.22
N ASP A 128 6.39 -31.35 23.18
CA ASP A 128 5.92 -32.50 23.97
C ASP A 128 6.60 -33.81 23.51
N ASN A 129 6.85 -33.97 22.21
CA ASN A 129 7.57 -35.13 21.66
C ASN A 129 9.07 -35.08 21.98
N ALA A 130 9.70 -33.89 21.99
CA ALA A 130 11.09 -33.72 22.41
C ALA A 130 11.29 -34.06 23.90
N LYS A 131 10.35 -33.69 24.77
CA LYS A 131 10.37 -34.08 26.19
C LYS A 131 10.21 -35.59 26.38
N GLY A 132 9.26 -36.22 25.68
CA GLY A 132 9.09 -37.68 25.74
C GLY A 132 10.32 -38.47 25.27
N LYS A 133 11.09 -37.91 24.31
CA LYS A 133 12.34 -38.51 23.82
C LYS A 133 13.52 -38.31 24.78
N GLN A 134 13.51 -37.25 25.58
CA GLN A 134 14.46 -37.04 26.69
C GLN A 134 14.18 -37.98 27.86
N ASP A 135 12.92 -38.19 28.22
CA ASP A 135 12.57 -39.15 29.29
C ASP A 135 12.91 -40.60 28.88
N ALA A 136 12.69 -40.98 27.61
CA ALA A 136 13.05 -42.29 27.10
C ALA A 136 14.58 -42.55 27.07
N CYS A 137 15.41 -41.54 26.78
CA CYS A 137 16.87 -41.71 26.87
C CYS A 137 17.39 -41.71 28.32
N VAL A 138 16.67 -41.08 29.26
CA VAL A 138 16.99 -41.17 30.70
C VAL A 138 16.61 -42.54 31.27
N GLU A 139 15.56 -43.17 30.77
CA GLU A 139 15.12 -44.50 31.22
C GLU A 139 15.99 -45.63 30.64
N GLN A 140 16.53 -45.45 29.42
CA GLN A 140 17.45 -46.41 28.78
C GLN A 140 18.91 -46.31 29.29
N CYS A 141 19.26 -45.28 30.07
CA CYS A 141 20.58 -45.11 30.70
C CYS A 141 20.67 -45.62 32.15
N LYS A 142 19.64 -46.30 32.68
CA LYS A 142 19.63 -46.76 34.09
C LYS A 142 20.12 -48.19 34.32
N GLU A 143 20.56 -48.94 33.31
CA GLU A 143 21.04 -50.33 33.48
C GLU A 143 22.54 -50.56 33.18
N HIS A 144 23.33 -49.54 32.85
CA HIS A 144 24.78 -49.69 32.68
C HIS A 144 25.55 -48.55 33.34
N ALA A 145 25.51 -48.50 34.67
CA ALA A 145 26.37 -47.62 35.46
C ALA A 145 27.06 -48.44 36.55
N ASP A 146 27.99 -49.30 36.14
CA ASP A 146 29.09 -49.77 36.99
C ASP A 146 30.20 -50.32 36.10
N SER A 147 31.19 -49.49 35.76
CA SER A 147 32.62 -49.90 35.73
C SER A 147 33.52 -48.76 35.26
N ASN A 148 34.60 -48.56 36.02
CA ASN A 148 35.69 -47.61 35.78
C ASN A 148 36.42 -47.91 34.46
N ALA A 149 36.57 -46.91 33.59
CA ALA A 149 37.50 -46.94 32.47
C ALA A 149 38.42 -45.70 32.51
N PRO A 150 39.74 -45.85 32.30
CA PRO A 150 40.71 -44.79 32.52
C PRO A 150 40.85 -43.85 31.31
N THR A 151 41.27 -42.63 31.63
CA THR A 151 41.71 -41.57 30.71
C THR A 151 42.94 -42.01 29.89
N PRO A 152 43.10 -41.53 28.65
CA PRO A 152 44.38 -40.91 28.32
C PRO A 152 44.31 -39.58 27.54
N THR A 153 45.33 -38.77 27.84
CA THR A 153 45.69 -37.40 27.45
C THR A 153 46.39 -37.39 26.06
N PRO A 154 46.58 -36.22 25.38
CA PRO A 154 46.67 -36.08 23.92
C PRO A 154 48.12 -36.01 23.35
N THR A 155 48.22 -35.58 22.07
CA THR A 155 49.37 -35.14 21.20
C THR A 155 50.11 -36.20 20.35
N PRO A 156 50.82 -35.84 19.24
CA PRO A 156 50.78 -34.64 18.36
C PRO A 156 50.80 -34.93 16.83
N ILE A 157 50.79 -33.84 16.04
CA ILE A 157 50.88 -33.66 14.55
C ILE A 157 52.20 -34.21 13.94
N PRO A 158 52.21 -34.59 12.63
CA PRO A 158 53.04 -33.86 11.66
C PRO A 158 52.40 -33.65 10.26
N THR A 159 52.64 -32.48 9.67
CA THR A 159 52.84 -32.21 8.23
C THR A 159 54.33 -31.84 8.05
N PRO A 160 54.96 -31.70 6.85
CA PRO A 160 54.45 -31.63 5.46
C PRO A 160 55.28 -32.50 4.48
N ILE A 161 55.05 -32.41 3.15
CA ILE A 161 56.08 -32.17 2.09
C ILE A 161 55.40 -32.18 0.70
N VAL A 162 55.82 -31.20 -0.10
CA VAL A 162 55.49 -30.83 -1.47
C VAL A 162 56.03 -31.86 -2.47
N THR A 163 55.30 -32.14 -3.56
CA THR A 163 55.92 -32.39 -4.88
C THR A 163 54.96 -32.04 -6.01
N ASP A 164 55.47 -31.24 -6.94
CA ASP A 164 54.96 -30.93 -8.26
C ASP A 164 54.59 -32.17 -9.09
N TYR A 165 53.71 -31.94 -10.07
CA TYR A 165 53.86 -32.30 -11.49
C TYR A 165 52.59 -32.90 -12.10
N CYS A 166 52.02 -32.15 -13.04
CA CYS A 166 51.02 -32.56 -14.03
C CYS A 166 51.71 -33.39 -15.12
N PRO A 167 51.02 -34.33 -15.76
CA PRO A 167 50.68 -34.01 -17.16
C PRO A 167 49.28 -34.52 -17.60
N GLU A 168 48.58 -33.67 -18.36
CA GLU A 168 47.68 -34.03 -19.48
C GLU A 168 48.44 -34.87 -20.53
N PRO A 169 47.80 -35.68 -21.42
CA PRO A 169 46.57 -35.39 -22.19
C PRO A 169 45.62 -36.63 -22.26
N SER A 170 44.43 -36.68 -22.87
CA SER A 170 43.98 -36.20 -24.17
C SER A 170 42.45 -36.47 -24.33
N GLU A 171 41.77 -35.48 -24.91
CA GLU A 171 40.69 -35.56 -25.93
C GLU A 171 39.52 -36.55 -25.77
N GLU A 172 38.31 -35.99 -25.63
CA GLU A 172 37.08 -36.28 -26.42
C GLU A 172 35.97 -35.34 -25.91
N VAL A 173 35.86 -34.09 -26.40
CA VAL A 173 35.04 -33.62 -27.55
C VAL A 173 33.57 -34.07 -27.49
N ALA A 174 32.71 -33.26 -26.86
CA ALA A 174 31.29 -33.12 -27.23
C ALA A 174 30.66 -31.84 -26.63
N GLU A 175 30.84 -30.73 -27.32
CA GLU A 175 29.94 -29.56 -27.37
C GLU A 175 29.68 -29.36 -28.89
N PRO A 176 28.47 -29.07 -29.41
CA PRO A 176 27.75 -27.83 -29.07
C PRO A 176 26.22 -27.86 -29.04
N GLU A 177 25.65 -26.98 -28.23
CA GLU A 177 24.81 -25.87 -28.74
C GLU A 177 24.58 -24.86 -27.61
N ALA A 178 25.56 -23.96 -27.49
CA ALA A 178 25.40 -22.68 -26.82
C ALA A 178 24.45 -21.82 -27.65
N THR A 179 23.22 -21.66 -27.18
CA THR A 179 22.39 -20.52 -27.55
C THR A 179 23.04 -19.27 -26.96
N ASP A 180 23.70 -18.53 -27.84
CA ASP A 180 24.28 -17.21 -27.63
C ASP A 180 23.15 -16.19 -27.36
N GLU A 181 22.56 -16.23 -26.16
CA GLU A 181 21.78 -15.10 -25.65
C GLU A 181 22.75 -14.10 -24.99
N PRO A 182 22.77 -12.82 -25.40
CA PRO A 182 23.63 -11.83 -24.78
C PRO A 182 23.26 -11.72 -23.30
N VAL A 183 24.20 -12.06 -22.42
CA VAL A 183 24.05 -11.93 -20.98
C VAL A 183 24.07 -10.44 -20.63
N GLU A 184 22.92 -9.77 -20.79
CA GLU A 184 22.75 -8.36 -20.45
C GLU A 184 22.93 -8.17 -18.95
N SER A 185 24.06 -7.57 -18.56
CA SER A 185 24.33 -7.21 -17.17
C SER A 185 23.27 -6.24 -16.63
N PRO A 186 22.67 -6.50 -15.45
CA PRO A 186 21.62 -5.65 -14.91
C PRO A 186 22.15 -4.27 -14.50
N VAL A 187 21.47 -3.22 -14.95
CA VAL A 187 21.85 -1.82 -14.70
C VAL A 187 21.59 -1.43 -13.25
N LEU A 188 20.49 -1.94 -12.67
CA LEU A 188 20.13 -1.74 -11.26
C LEU A 188 19.52 -3.02 -10.68
N VAL A 189 19.75 -3.26 -9.39
CA VAL A 189 19.18 -4.40 -8.67
C VAL A 189 18.37 -3.90 -7.47
N PHE A 190 17.09 -4.24 -7.43
CA PHE A 190 16.17 -3.85 -6.36
C PHE A 190 16.05 -4.97 -5.31
N PRO A 191 16.34 -4.69 -4.04
CA PRO A 191 16.14 -5.69 -2.99
C PRO A 191 14.65 -5.90 -2.72
N LEU A 192 14.18 -7.15 -2.82
CA LEU A 192 12.81 -7.52 -2.50
C LEU A 192 12.70 -8.10 -1.08
N ILE A 193 11.50 -8.60 -0.75
CA ILE A 193 11.26 -9.37 0.46
C ILE A 193 12.15 -10.64 0.45
N PRO A 194 12.65 -11.12 1.61
CA PRO A 194 13.60 -12.25 1.65
C PRO A 194 13.21 -13.52 0.89
N ARG A 195 11.91 -13.79 0.75
CA ARG A 195 11.40 -14.93 -0.03
C ARG A 195 11.64 -14.78 -1.54
N ASP A 196 11.57 -13.57 -2.05
CA ASP A 196 11.55 -13.26 -3.49
C ASP A 196 12.92 -12.84 -4.04
N GLY A 197 13.91 -12.61 -3.15
CA GLY A 197 15.30 -12.30 -3.53
C GLY A 197 15.47 -10.86 -4.04
N ASP A 198 16.06 -10.73 -5.22
CA ASP A 198 16.38 -9.46 -5.86
C ASP A 198 15.71 -9.35 -7.24
N PHE A 199 15.36 -8.14 -7.64
CA PHE A 199 14.80 -7.83 -8.96
C PHE A 199 15.82 -7.10 -9.82
N PRO A 200 16.35 -7.73 -10.90
CA PRO A 200 17.22 -7.06 -11.86
C PRO A 200 16.39 -6.15 -12.78
N VAL A 201 16.87 -4.92 -12.97
CA VAL A 201 16.40 -3.98 -13.98
C VAL A 201 17.42 -3.97 -15.10
N LEU A 202 16.98 -4.36 -16.29
CA LEU A 202 17.81 -4.43 -17.50
C LEU A 202 17.71 -3.10 -18.27
N GLN A 203 18.62 -2.91 -19.22
CA GLN A 203 18.61 -1.69 -20.05
C GLN A 203 17.29 -1.55 -20.83
N LYS A 204 16.75 -2.67 -21.35
CA LYS A 204 15.44 -2.70 -22.01
C LYS A 204 14.28 -2.20 -21.15
N ASP A 205 14.28 -2.49 -19.84
CA ASP A 205 13.21 -2.02 -18.94
C ASP A 205 13.32 -0.49 -18.76
N ILE A 206 14.55 0.05 -18.75
CA ILE A 206 14.80 1.50 -18.66
C ILE A 206 14.32 2.17 -19.94
N ASP A 207 14.63 1.60 -21.10
CA ASP A 207 14.23 2.14 -22.40
C ASP A 207 12.69 2.15 -22.54
N GLU A 208 12.01 1.05 -22.18
CA GLU A 208 10.54 0.96 -22.14
C GLU A 208 9.91 2.05 -21.24
N TRP A 209 10.48 2.26 -20.05
CA TRP A 209 10.01 3.30 -19.15
C TRP A 209 10.36 4.71 -19.62
N GLN A 210 11.48 4.90 -20.31
CA GLN A 210 11.87 6.21 -20.86
C GLN A 210 10.95 6.63 -22.02
N GLU A 211 10.48 5.67 -22.83
CA GLU A 211 9.44 5.90 -23.83
C GLU A 211 8.11 6.32 -23.19
N THR A 212 7.72 5.64 -22.09
CA THR A 212 6.47 5.92 -21.38
C THR A 212 6.50 7.24 -20.59
N PHE A 213 7.66 7.60 -20.04
CA PHE A 213 7.85 8.76 -19.17
C PHE A 213 8.92 9.73 -19.70
N PRO A 214 8.68 10.38 -20.86
CA PRO A 214 9.70 11.21 -21.53
C PRO A 214 10.02 12.51 -20.77
N GLY A 215 9.19 12.89 -19.79
CA GLY A 215 9.35 14.13 -19.04
C GLY A 215 10.32 14.05 -17.85
N ILE A 216 10.97 12.90 -17.62
CA ILE A 216 11.83 12.66 -16.46
C ILE A 216 13.08 11.85 -16.83
N ASP A 217 14.12 12.00 -16.02
CA ASP A 217 15.27 11.10 -16.01
C ASP A 217 14.89 9.82 -15.25
N VAL A 218 14.54 8.77 -15.99
CA VAL A 218 14.07 7.49 -15.43
C VAL A 218 15.13 6.87 -14.54
N LEU A 219 16.40 6.89 -14.94
CA LEU A 219 17.49 6.25 -14.21
C LEU A 219 17.71 6.90 -12.84
N GLN A 220 17.61 8.22 -12.75
CA GLN A 220 17.67 8.93 -11.46
C GLN A 220 16.49 8.59 -10.55
N VAL A 221 15.28 8.48 -11.09
CA VAL A 221 14.10 8.10 -10.29
C VAL A 221 14.20 6.65 -9.80
N LEU A 222 14.70 5.74 -10.64
CA LEU A 222 14.96 4.35 -10.25
C LEU A 222 15.99 4.25 -9.12
N LYS A 223 17.07 5.03 -9.16
CA LYS A 223 18.05 5.09 -8.06
C LYS A 223 17.42 5.51 -6.74
N ARG A 224 16.55 6.53 -6.76
CA ARG A 224 15.80 6.97 -5.56
C ARG A 224 14.83 5.90 -5.05
N ALA A 225 14.08 5.26 -5.96
CA ALA A 225 13.17 4.17 -5.61
C ALA A 225 13.92 2.95 -5.03
N ARG A 226 15.11 2.64 -5.55
CA ARG A 226 16.00 1.61 -5.03
C ARG A 226 16.48 1.97 -3.63
N GLN A 227 16.95 3.20 -3.41
CA GLN A 227 17.37 3.66 -2.09
C GLN A 227 16.25 3.55 -1.06
N TRP A 228 15.02 3.90 -1.44
CA TRP A 228 13.85 3.71 -0.58
C TRP A 228 13.66 2.25 -0.14
N SER A 229 13.88 1.29 -1.05
CA SER A 229 13.79 -0.15 -0.73
C SER A 229 14.91 -0.64 0.20
N ILE A 230 16.09 0.00 0.14
CA ILE A 230 17.20 -0.24 1.06
C ILE A 230 16.86 0.29 2.44
N ASP A 231 16.39 1.54 2.52
CA ASP A 231 16.06 2.24 3.77
C ASP A 231 14.83 1.66 4.47
N ASN A 232 13.96 0.94 3.74
CA ASN A 232 12.73 0.37 4.26
C ASN A 232 12.65 -1.17 4.13
N PRO A 233 13.49 -1.95 4.85
CA PRO A 233 13.54 -3.41 4.71
C PRO A 233 12.19 -4.12 4.96
N LYS A 234 11.41 -3.62 5.93
CA LYS A 234 10.09 -4.18 6.28
C LYS A 234 9.00 -3.87 5.24
N ARG A 235 9.27 -2.97 4.28
CA ARG A 235 8.29 -2.50 3.27
C ARG A 235 8.73 -2.79 1.84
N ARG A 236 9.77 -3.62 1.65
CA ARG A 236 10.19 -4.11 0.34
C ARG A 236 9.04 -4.80 -0.37
N LYS A 237 9.03 -4.73 -1.70
CA LYS A 237 7.96 -5.27 -2.53
C LYS A 237 8.18 -6.74 -2.83
N THR A 238 7.12 -7.42 -3.25
CA THR A 238 7.19 -8.78 -3.81
C THR A 238 7.60 -8.70 -5.29
N LYS A 239 8.00 -9.84 -5.87
CA LYS A 239 8.31 -9.96 -7.30
C LYS A 239 7.14 -9.51 -8.19
N ALA A 240 5.90 -9.79 -7.78
CA ALA A 240 4.71 -9.36 -8.50
C ALA A 240 4.44 -7.85 -8.37
N GLY A 241 4.80 -7.23 -7.25
CA GLY A 241 4.47 -5.83 -6.94
C GLY A 241 5.53 -4.80 -7.33
N ILE A 242 6.74 -5.22 -7.67
CA ILE A 242 7.87 -4.30 -7.90
C ILE A 242 7.67 -3.42 -9.14
N ARG A 243 7.13 -3.95 -10.24
CA ARG A 243 6.87 -3.17 -11.46
C ARG A 243 5.86 -2.04 -11.22
N ASN A 244 4.75 -2.34 -10.55
CA ASN A 244 3.76 -1.30 -10.18
C ASN A 244 4.34 -0.26 -9.21
N HIS A 245 5.24 -0.68 -8.31
CA HIS A 245 5.94 0.25 -7.44
C HIS A 245 6.80 1.24 -8.23
N ILE A 246 7.57 0.75 -9.20
CA ILE A 246 8.42 1.56 -10.07
C ILE A 246 7.57 2.51 -10.92
N SER A 247 6.54 2.02 -11.62
CA SER A 247 5.67 2.87 -12.44
C SER A 247 4.98 3.97 -11.62
N THR A 248 4.58 3.67 -10.38
CA THR A 248 4.02 4.68 -9.46
C THR A 248 5.03 5.79 -9.12
N TRP A 249 6.31 5.46 -8.94
CA TRP A 249 7.36 6.46 -8.71
C TRP A 249 7.59 7.34 -9.94
N LEU A 250 7.68 6.72 -11.12
CA LEU A 250 7.89 7.43 -12.39
C LEU A 250 6.73 8.39 -12.69
N SER A 251 5.48 7.91 -12.58
CA SER A 251 4.29 8.75 -12.75
C SER A 251 4.26 9.95 -11.80
N LYS A 252 4.63 9.75 -10.53
CA LYS A 252 4.66 10.85 -9.55
C LYS A 252 5.72 11.88 -9.88
N GLU A 253 6.92 11.46 -10.28
CA GLU A 253 7.99 12.40 -10.64
C GLU A 253 7.64 13.16 -11.92
N GLN A 254 7.05 12.50 -12.92
CA GLN A 254 6.58 13.16 -14.15
C GLN A 254 5.49 14.20 -13.87
N ASN A 255 4.54 13.87 -13.01
CA ASN A 255 3.49 14.81 -12.61
C ASN A 255 4.06 16.01 -11.82
N LYS A 256 5.14 15.80 -11.06
CA LYS A 256 5.85 16.86 -10.36
C LYS A 256 6.64 17.76 -11.32
N ALA A 257 7.30 17.20 -12.34
CA ALA A 257 8.04 17.95 -13.35
C ALA A 257 7.13 18.85 -14.22
N ARG A 258 5.86 18.46 -14.43
CA ARG A 258 4.87 19.28 -15.16
C ARG A 258 4.29 20.44 -14.34
N ALA A 259 4.54 20.50 -13.04
CA ALA A 259 4.14 21.65 -12.22
C ALA A 259 5.13 22.81 -12.48
N ALA A 260 4.65 23.89 -13.12
CA ALA A 260 5.47 25.03 -13.52
C ALA A 260 6.25 25.66 -12.33
N PRO A 261 7.50 26.12 -12.54
CA PRO A 261 8.27 26.84 -11.52
C PRO A 261 7.59 28.19 -11.24
N GLY A 262 6.76 28.22 -10.19
CA GLY A 262 5.89 29.35 -9.88
C GLY A 262 4.52 28.93 -9.35
N SER A 263 4.14 27.65 -9.46
CA SER A 263 2.99 27.16 -8.71
C SER A 263 3.33 27.16 -7.22
N VAL A 264 2.86 28.18 -6.49
CA VAL A 264 2.95 28.23 -5.04
C VAL A 264 2.36 26.93 -4.50
N PRO A 265 3.13 26.12 -3.73
CA PRO A 265 2.57 24.93 -3.13
C PRO A 265 1.34 25.36 -2.32
N HIS A 266 0.20 24.74 -2.59
CA HIS A 266 -1.01 24.93 -1.79
C HIS A 266 -0.75 24.30 -0.42
N GLY A 267 0.03 24.99 0.42
CA GLY A 267 0.61 24.45 1.64
C GLY A 267 1.18 25.56 2.52
N LYS A 268 0.35 25.97 3.49
CA LYS A 268 0.69 26.59 4.78
C LYS A 268 1.82 27.65 4.79
N VAL A 269 1.45 28.93 4.67
CA VAL A 269 2.23 30.04 5.26
C VAL A 269 1.60 30.43 6.60
N ASN A 270 2.40 30.42 7.67
CA ASN A 270 2.01 30.87 9.00
C ASN A 270 2.03 32.40 9.03
N CYS A 271 0.85 33.03 8.92
CA CYS A 271 0.65 34.44 9.18
C CYS A 271 0.14 34.61 10.63
N GLU A 272 0.96 35.21 11.51
CA GLU A 272 0.62 35.42 12.93
C GLU A 272 -0.64 36.28 13.15
N ILE A 273 -0.97 37.15 12.19
CA ILE A 273 -2.18 37.98 12.21
C ILE A 273 -3.42 37.18 11.79
N CYS A 274 -3.25 36.25 10.85
CA CYS A 274 -4.36 35.53 10.21
C CYS A 274 -4.79 34.28 10.98
N GLN A 275 -3.89 33.75 11.82
CA GLN A 275 -3.88 32.50 12.60
C GLN A 275 -4.38 31.21 11.91
N TYR A 276 -5.32 31.20 10.95
CA TYR A 276 -5.90 29.99 10.37
C TYR A 276 -6.51 30.14 8.96
N ASN A 277 -5.79 30.63 7.94
CA ASN A 277 -6.25 30.37 6.55
C ASN A 277 -5.14 30.35 5.49
N GLN A 278 -5.01 29.20 4.84
CA GLN A 278 -3.95 28.86 3.89
C GLN A 278 -4.44 28.94 2.44
N ARG A 279 -5.07 30.06 2.07
CA ARG A 279 -5.34 30.36 0.66
C ARG A 279 -4.92 31.79 0.41
N ALA A 280 -3.90 31.95 -0.44
CA ALA A 280 -3.66 33.21 -1.11
C ALA A 280 -4.70 33.37 -2.24
N PRO A 281 -5.27 34.57 -2.45
CA PRO A 281 -5.14 35.77 -1.62
C PRO A 281 -5.96 35.69 -0.32
N CYS A 282 -5.49 36.39 0.73
CA CYS A 282 -6.08 36.37 2.07
C CYS A 282 -7.56 36.79 2.05
N LYS A 283 -8.45 35.97 2.62
CA LYS A 283 -9.91 36.23 2.64
C LYS A 283 -10.32 37.48 3.42
N ASN A 284 -9.43 38.04 4.24
CA ASN A 284 -9.73 39.23 5.04
C ASN A 284 -9.38 40.54 4.32
N LEU A 285 -8.81 40.49 3.10
CA LEU A 285 -8.42 41.68 2.33
C LEU A 285 -9.54 42.71 2.12
N ASN A 286 -10.80 42.29 2.20
CA ASN A 286 -11.99 43.13 1.96
C ASN A 286 -12.84 43.36 3.22
N LYS A 287 -12.35 43.04 4.43
CA LYS A 287 -13.10 43.31 5.67
C LYS A 287 -12.83 44.73 6.16
N GLU A 288 -13.89 45.43 6.58
CA GLU A 288 -13.76 46.74 7.24
C GLU A 288 -12.91 46.61 8.50
N GLY A 289 -11.93 47.52 8.66
CA GLY A 289 -10.96 47.50 9.76
C GLY A 289 -9.77 46.55 9.58
N PHE A 290 -9.61 45.88 8.42
CA PHE A 290 -8.43 45.06 8.13
C PHE A 290 -7.28 45.91 7.57
N ASP A 291 -6.20 46.01 8.34
CA ASP A 291 -4.98 46.71 7.94
C ASP A 291 -4.14 45.84 7.00
N LYS A 292 -4.28 46.11 5.70
CA LYS A 292 -3.58 45.41 4.63
C LYS A 292 -2.07 45.63 4.67
N GLU A 293 -1.61 46.85 5.00
CA GLU A 293 -0.18 47.18 5.04
C GLU A 293 0.54 46.43 6.16
N ARG A 294 -0.12 46.27 7.31
CA ARG A 294 0.38 45.45 8.42
C ARG A 294 0.43 43.95 8.08
N CYS A 295 -0.49 43.45 7.26
CA CYS A 295 -0.46 42.05 6.81
C CYS A 295 0.66 41.80 5.79
N ASP A 296 0.86 42.71 4.84
CA ASP A 296 1.86 42.57 3.77
C ASP A 296 3.31 42.75 4.28
N SER A 297 3.50 43.45 5.41
CA SER A 297 4.81 43.61 6.07
C SER A 297 5.30 42.37 6.84
N TYR A 298 4.42 41.43 7.19
CA TYR A 298 4.80 40.15 7.80
C TYR A 298 5.30 39.17 6.73
N LYS A 299 6.62 39.14 6.51
CA LYS A 299 7.25 38.11 5.66
C LYS A 299 7.05 36.72 6.29
N PRO A 300 6.60 35.71 5.53
CA PRO A 300 6.46 34.35 6.04
C PRO A 300 7.83 33.83 6.47
N ILE A 301 7.93 33.32 7.70
CA ILE A 301 9.11 32.60 8.18
C ILE A 301 9.20 31.31 7.38
N ALA A 302 10.22 31.17 6.55
CA ALA A 302 10.51 29.93 5.84
C ALA A 302 11.00 28.90 6.86
N ASN A 303 10.31 27.76 6.97
CA ASN A 303 10.83 26.53 7.59
C ASN A 303 11.33 25.60 6.49
#